data_AF-A0A8T4FE52-F1
#
_entry.id   AF-A0A8T4FE52-F1
#
_cell.length_a   1.000
_cell.length_b   1.000
_cell.length_c   1.000
_cell.angle_alpha   90.00
_cell.angle_beta   90.00
_cell.angle_gamma   90.00
#
_symmetry.space_group_name_H-M   'P 1'
#
loop_
_entity.id
_entity.type
_entity.pdbx_description
1 polymer ?
#
loop_
_entity_poly.entity_id
_entity_poly.type
_entity_poly.pdbx_seq_one_letter_code
_entity_poly.pdbx_strand_id
1 'polypeptide(L)'
;MAEFSSTGRSALIADVRTFANLLDQTPDLPAPRYVDVLVFPDEVSEEAARAEIDRISALLGTPVEDDAGHYRTIKTLGRVTYRAVAITADARHRWDALMSYRDAITPADDPISAQLSDALGRSCRCGARIDDGPASCGKCAARSRWQRRKSRNASKDRARGDGPCS
;
A
#
# COMPACT_ATOMS: atom_id res chain seq x y z
N MET A 1 -4.45 -13.29 -20.62
CA MET A 1 -4.57 -14.75 -20.85
C MET A 1 -4.11 -15.43 -19.57
N ALA A 2 -5.01 -15.60 -18.60
CA ALA A 2 -4.71 -16.41 -17.43
C ALA A 2 -5.15 -17.84 -17.75
N GLU A 3 -4.17 -18.66 -18.11
CA GLU A 3 -4.38 -20.05 -18.48
C GLU A 3 -4.70 -20.85 -17.20
N PHE A 4 -5.97 -21.22 -16.99
CA PHE A 4 -6.33 -22.23 -15.98
C PHE A 4 -5.93 -23.64 -16.48
N SER A 5 -4.66 -23.84 -16.84
CA SER A 5 -4.13 -25.18 -17.12
C SER A 5 -3.90 -25.93 -15.81
N SER A 6 -3.96 -27.26 -15.83
CA SER A 6 -3.73 -28.07 -14.62
C SER A 6 -2.32 -27.85 -14.01
N THR A 7 -1.37 -27.38 -14.82
CA THR A 7 -0.05 -26.91 -14.40
C THR A 7 -0.14 -25.62 -13.57
N GLY A 8 -0.95 -24.65 -13.99
CA GLY A 8 -1.19 -23.41 -13.25
C GLY A 8 -1.83 -23.65 -11.88
N ARG A 9 -2.82 -24.56 -11.82
CA ARG A 9 -3.44 -24.95 -10.55
C ARG A 9 -2.44 -25.59 -9.58
N SER A 10 -1.61 -26.51 -10.07
CA SER A 10 -0.65 -27.23 -9.22
C SER A 10 0.45 -26.29 -8.71
N ALA A 11 0.94 -25.38 -9.55
CA ALA A 11 1.91 -24.35 -9.17
C ALA A 11 1.34 -23.41 -8.10
N LEU A 12 0.13 -22.87 -8.31
CA LEU A 12 -0.53 -22.00 -7.34
C LEU A 12 -0.68 -22.68 -5.97
N ILE A 13 -1.08 -23.97 -5.95
CA ILE A 13 -1.20 -24.72 -4.70
C ILE A 13 0.17 -24.88 -4.02
N ALA A 14 1.24 -25.13 -4.78
CA ALA A 14 2.60 -25.22 -4.25
C ALA A 14 3.07 -23.89 -3.65
N ASP A 15 2.77 -22.77 -4.30
CA ASP A 15 3.16 -21.43 -3.84
C ASP A 15 2.42 -21.04 -2.55
N VAL A 16 1.12 -21.33 -2.47
CA VAL A 16 0.34 -21.08 -1.24
C VAL A 16 0.87 -21.89 -0.06
N ARG A 17 1.27 -23.15 -0.29
CA ARG A 17 1.93 -23.97 0.74
C ARG A 17 3.27 -23.39 1.15
N THR A 18 4.06 -22.93 0.18
CA THR A 18 5.35 -22.28 0.43
C THR A 18 5.18 -21.00 1.26
N PHE A 19 4.15 -20.20 0.97
CA PHE A 19 3.82 -19.03 1.76
C PHE A 19 3.41 -19.37 3.20
N ALA A 20 2.60 -20.41 3.39
CA ALA A 20 2.25 -20.88 4.74
C ALA A 20 3.50 -21.32 5.52
N ASN A 21 4.41 -22.05 4.87
CA ASN A 21 5.68 -22.46 5.49
C ASN A 21 6.58 -21.26 5.84
N LEU A 22 6.61 -20.22 5.00
CA LEU A 22 7.36 -18.99 5.28
C LEU A 22 6.88 -18.32 6.57
N LEU A 23 5.56 -18.22 6.75
CA LEU A 23 4.97 -17.63 7.96
C LEU A 23 5.24 -18.48 9.21
N ASP A 24 5.24 -19.80 9.07
CA ASP A 24 5.54 -20.72 10.17
C ASP A 24 7.03 -20.64 10.59
N GLN A 25 7.94 -20.54 9.61
CA GLN A 25 9.39 -20.51 9.84
C GLN A 25 9.92 -19.14 10.26
N THR A 26 9.13 -18.08 10.10
CA THR A 26 9.56 -16.70 10.37
C THR A 26 8.63 -16.03 11.39
N PRO A 27 8.71 -16.38 12.69
CA PRO A 27 7.78 -15.90 13.72
C PRO A 27 7.84 -14.38 13.94
N ASP A 28 8.93 -13.72 13.54
CA ASP A 28 9.07 -12.27 13.57
C ASP A 28 8.23 -11.56 12.49
N LEU A 29 7.77 -12.28 11.46
CA LEU A 29 6.83 -11.75 10.49
C LEU A 29 5.41 -11.81 11.05
N PRO A 30 4.67 -10.68 11.08
CA PRO A 30 3.30 -10.69 11.55
C PRO A 30 2.43 -11.51 10.59
N ALA A 31 1.81 -12.57 11.11
CA ALA A 31 0.84 -13.35 10.37
C ALA A 31 -0.43 -12.50 10.07
N PRO A 32 -0.92 -12.50 8.81
CA PRO A 32 -2.18 -11.84 8.48
C PRO A 32 -3.35 -12.38 9.31
N ARG A 33 -4.27 -11.51 9.73
CA ARG A 33 -5.46 -11.93 10.50
C ARG A 33 -6.45 -12.76 9.68
N TYR A 34 -6.48 -12.53 8.37
CA TYR A 34 -7.32 -13.17 7.37
C TYR A 34 -6.60 -13.18 6.01
N VAL A 35 -6.99 -14.10 5.13
CA VAL A 35 -6.49 -14.21 3.75
C VAL A 35 -7.69 -14.32 2.81
N ASP A 36 -7.77 -13.43 1.83
CA ASP A 36 -8.77 -13.49 0.76
C ASP A 36 -8.13 -13.99 -0.53
N VAL A 37 -8.70 -15.04 -1.11
CA VAL A 37 -8.34 -15.57 -2.43
C VAL A 37 -9.43 -15.15 -3.41
N LEU A 38 -9.09 -14.24 -4.31
CA LEU A 38 -10.00 -13.68 -5.30
C LEU A 38 -9.87 -14.43 -6.63
N VAL A 39 -11.01 -14.82 -7.20
CA VAL A 39 -11.09 -15.40 -8.53
C VAL A 39 -12.05 -14.57 -9.38
N PHE A 40 -11.55 -14.12 -10.52
CA PHE A 40 -12.33 -13.39 -11.51
C PHE A 40 -12.46 -14.28 -12.75
N PRO A 41 -13.67 -14.50 -13.28
CA PRO A 41 -13.85 -15.17 -14.57
C PRO A 41 -13.15 -14.37 -15.67
N ASP A 42 -12.42 -15.06 -16.56
CA ASP A 42 -11.74 -14.48 -17.73
C ASP A 42 -12.70 -14.26 -18.93
N GLU A 43 -14.01 -14.36 -18.68
CA GLU A 43 -15.04 -14.46 -19.72
C GLU A 43 -15.32 -13.14 -20.45
N VAL A 44 -15.60 -13.28 -21.76
CA VAL A 44 -15.82 -12.16 -22.69
C VAL A 44 -17.21 -11.52 -22.59
N SER A 45 -18.20 -12.18 -21.98
CA SER A 45 -19.55 -11.64 -21.76
C SER A 45 -19.96 -11.68 -20.29
N GLU A 46 -20.89 -10.81 -19.90
CA GLU A 46 -21.41 -10.76 -18.53
C GLU A 46 -22.19 -12.03 -18.19
N GLU A 47 -22.97 -12.57 -19.14
CA GLU A 47 -23.74 -13.79 -18.98
C GLU A 47 -22.83 -15.00 -18.76
N ALA A 48 -21.74 -15.09 -19.54
CA ALA A 48 -20.74 -16.14 -19.37
C ALA A 48 -20.03 -16.03 -18.01
N ALA A 49 -19.68 -14.81 -17.59
CA ALA A 49 -19.08 -14.59 -16.27
C ALA A 49 -20.05 -14.96 -15.13
N ARG A 50 -21.34 -14.60 -15.22
CA ARG A 50 -22.36 -14.99 -14.23
C ARG A 50 -22.55 -16.52 -14.18
N ALA A 51 -22.66 -17.16 -15.33
CA ALA A 51 -22.78 -18.62 -15.41
C ALA A 51 -21.57 -19.35 -14.77
N GLU A 52 -20.38 -18.79 -14.92
CA GLU A 52 -19.18 -19.32 -14.27
C GLU A 52 -19.24 -19.17 -12.74
N ILE A 53 -19.74 -18.04 -12.23
CA ILE A 53 -20.00 -17.88 -10.79
C ILE A 53 -21.04 -18.89 -10.30
N ASP A 54 -22.12 -19.11 -11.04
CA ASP A 54 -23.14 -20.11 -10.69
C ASP A 54 -22.55 -21.52 -10.62
N ARG A 55 -21.70 -21.88 -11.59
CA ARG A 55 -20.97 -23.15 -11.60
C ARG A 55 -20.07 -23.30 -10.37
N ILE A 56 -19.30 -22.26 -10.02
CA ILE A 56 -18.44 -22.26 -8.83
C ILE A 56 -19.28 -22.35 -7.55
N SER A 57 -20.41 -21.64 -7.49
CA SER A 57 -21.34 -21.66 -6.36
C SER A 57 -21.87 -23.07 -6.09
N ALA A 58 -22.26 -23.78 -7.15
CA ALA A 58 -22.69 -25.17 -7.07
C ALA A 58 -21.57 -26.11 -6.56
N LEU A 59 -20.32 -25.90 -7.00
CA LEU A 59 -19.16 -26.68 -6.52
C LEU A 59 -18.84 -26.43 -5.04
N LEU A 60 -19.01 -25.20 -4.56
CA LEU A 60 -18.71 -24.81 -3.18
C LEU A 60 -19.88 -25.07 -2.21
N GLY A 61 -21.08 -25.30 -2.74
CA GLY A 61 -22.31 -25.44 -1.99
C GLY A 61 -22.67 -24.15 -1.24
N THR A 62 -22.40 -23.00 -1.86
CA THR A 62 -22.63 -21.66 -1.29
C THR A 62 -23.68 -20.92 -2.11
N PRO A 63 -24.37 -19.92 -1.53
CA PRO A 63 -25.28 -19.08 -2.30
C PRO A 63 -24.51 -18.10 -3.19
N VAL A 64 -25.21 -17.55 -4.18
CA VAL A 64 -24.74 -16.41 -4.97
C VAL A 64 -25.38 -15.14 -4.43
N GLU A 65 -24.59 -14.07 -4.37
CA GLU A 65 -25.01 -12.71 -4.00
C GLU A 65 -24.81 -11.79 -5.22
N ASP A 66 -25.75 -10.89 -5.47
CA ASP A 66 -25.61 -9.80 -6.43
C ASP A 66 -25.74 -8.47 -5.68
N ASP A 67 -24.63 -7.77 -5.48
CA ASP A 67 -24.60 -6.50 -4.75
C ASP A 67 -23.90 -5.42 -5.56
N ALA A 68 -24.68 -4.41 -5.96
CA ALA A 68 -24.22 -3.26 -6.75
C ALA A 68 -23.39 -3.66 -7.99
N GLY A 69 -23.74 -4.77 -8.64
CA GLY A 69 -23.04 -5.31 -9.81
C GLY A 69 -21.78 -6.13 -9.49
N HIS A 70 -21.62 -6.55 -8.23
CA HIS A 70 -20.72 -7.65 -7.85
C HIS A 70 -21.53 -8.92 -7.70
N TYR A 71 -21.56 -9.73 -8.76
CA TYR A 71 -22.16 -11.05 -8.75
C TYR A 71 -21.13 -12.05 -8.23
N ARG A 72 -21.33 -12.61 -7.03
CA ARG A 72 -20.28 -13.34 -6.32
C ARG A 72 -20.77 -14.53 -5.52
N THR A 73 -19.87 -15.46 -5.29
CA THR A 73 -20.04 -16.51 -4.27
C THR A 73 -18.82 -16.55 -3.35
N ILE A 74 -19.05 -16.88 -2.08
CA ILE A 74 -18.05 -16.79 -1.01
C ILE A 74 -18.05 -18.09 -0.22
N LYS A 75 -16.86 -18.68 -0.03
CA LYS A 75 -16.63 -19.78 0.91
C LYS A 75 -15.54 -19.41 1.90
N THR A 76 -15.88 -19.37 3.19
CA THR A 76 -14.91 -19.16 4.25
C THR A 76 -14.53 -20.48 4.92
N LEU A 77 -13.22 -20.71 5.03
CA LEU A 77 -12.59 -21.86 5.67
C LEU A 77 -11.72 -21.34 6.82
N GLY A 78 -12.32 -21.15 8.00
CA GLY A 78 -11.64 -20.52 9.14
C GLY A 78 -11.27 -19.07 8.83
N ARG A 79 -9.96 -18.78 8.69
CA ARG A 79 -9.42 -17.44 8.38
C ARG A 79 -9.15 -17.20 6.90
N VAL A 80 -9.35 -18.22 6.07
CA VAL A 80 -9.13 -18.13 4.62
C VAL A 80 -10.47 -18.06 3.92
N THR A 81 -10.67 -17.06 3.07
CA THR A 81 -11.89 -16.87 2.30
C THR A 81 -11.60 -17.00 0.83
N TYR A 82 -12.33 -17.90 0.16
CA TYR A 82 -12.37 -18.00 -1.30
C TYR A 82 -13.55 -17.18 -1.81
N ARG A 83 -13.30 -16.27 -2.74
CA ARG A 83 -14.31 -15.38 -3.30
C ARG A 83 -14.18 -15.36 -4.81
N ALA A 84 -15.21 -15.85 -5.50
CA ALA A 84 -15.33 -15.70 -6.94
C ALA A 84 -16.27 -14.53 -7.25
N VAL A 85 -15.86 -13.59 -8.11
CA VAL A 85 -16.61 -12.36 -8.42
C VAL A 85 -16.65 -12.10 -9.92
N ALA A 86 -17.84 -11.93 -10.46
CA ALA A 86 -18.09 -11.29 -11.75
C ALA A 86 -18.53 -9.84 -11.50
N ILE A 87 -17.85 -8.89 -12.15
CA ILE A 87 -18.17 -7.46 -12.06
C ILE A 87 -18.93 -7.07 -13.33
N THR A 88 -20.16 -6.57 -13.17
CA THR A 88 -21.03 -6.21 -14.29
C THR A 88 -20.53 -4.99 -15.05
N ALA A 89 -20.98 -4.84 -16.30
CA ALA A 89 -20.67 -3.66 -17.11
C ALA A 89 -21.15 -2.36 -16.45
N ASP A 90 -22.34 -2.39 -15.84
CA ASP A 90 -22.89 -1.25 -15.09
C ASP A 90 -22.00 -0.86 -13.89
N ALA A 91 -21.49 -1.84 -13.12
CA ALA A 91 -20.56 -1.56 -12.02
C ALA A 91 -19.26 -0.94 -12.51
N ARG A 92 -18.73 -1.41 -13.65
CA ARG A 92 -17.55 -0.83 -14.30
C ARG A 92 -17.82 0.60 -14.76
N HIS A 93 -18.95 0.85 -15.43
CA HIS A 93 -19.31 2.22 -15.87
C HIS A 93 -19.51 3.17 -14.69
N ARG A 94 -20.13 2.72 -13.59
CA ARG A 94 -20.23 3.50 -12.35
C ARG A 94 -18.86 3.81 -11.76
N TRP A 95 -17.96 2.83 -11.76
CA TRP A 95 -16.58 3.03 -11.33
C TRP A 95 -15.84 4.02 -12.23
N ASP A 96 -15.96 3.90 -13.55
CA ASP A 96 -15.33 4.81 -14.51
C ASP A 96 -15.86 6.24 -14.35
N ALA A 97 -17.17 6.41 -14.18
CA ALA A 97 -17.78 7.71 -13.87
C ALA A 97 -17.24 8.29 -12.55
N LEU A 98 -17.17 7.48 -11.49
CA LEU A 98 -16.60 7.91 -10.20
C LEU A 98 -15.12 8.29 -10.34
N MET A 99 -14.33 7.50 -11.06
CA MET A 99 -12.90 7.74 -11.27
C MET A 99 -12.66 8.96 -12.16
N SER A 100 -13.52 9.23 -13.14
CA SER A 100 -13.43 10.42 -14.00
C SER A 100 -13.52 11.72 -13.21
N TYR A 101 -14.16 11.69 -12.03
CA TYR A 101 -14.33 12.86 -11.17
C TYR A 101 -13.26 12.97 -10.07
N ARG A 102 -12.40 11.94 -9.89
CA ARG A 102 -11.44 11.85 -8.78
C ARG A 102 -10.57 13.09 -8.65
N ASP A 103 -10.11 13.61 -9.79
CA ASP A 103 -9.19 14.74 -9.86
C ASP A 103 -9.86 16.00 -10.45
N ALA A 104 -11.17 15.97 -10.67
CA ALA A 104 -11.92 17.08 -11.26
C ALA A 104 -12.06 18.27 -10.30
N ILE A 105 -11.94 18.03 -8.99
CA ILE A 105 -11.96 19.06 -7.95
C ILE A 105 -10.66 18.96 -7.18
N THR A 106 -9.81 19.97 -7.31
CA THR A 106 -8.79 20.25 -6.30
C THR A 106 -9.46 21.15 -5.27
N PRO A 107 -9.60 20.72 -4.00
CA PRO A 107 -10.03 21.63 -2.95
C PRO A 107 -9.11 22.85 -2.99
N ALA A 108 -9.69 24.05 -3.05
CA ALA A 108 -8.91 25.25 -2.78
C ALA A 108 -8.19 25.07 -1.45
N ASP A 109 -7.03 25.72 -1.27
CA ASP A 109 -6.39 25.78 0.04
C ASP A 109 -7.41 26.32 1.06
N ASP A 110 -8.05 25.39 1.77
CA ASP A 110 -9.06 25.72 2.75
C ASP A 110 -8.33 26.34 3.93
N PRO A 111 -8.73 27.53 4.42
CA PRO A 111 -8.19 28.09 5.65
C PRO A 111 -8.20 27.09 6.81
N ILE A 112 -9.09 26.10 6.86
CA ILE A 112 -9.13 25.02 7.85
C ILE A 112 -7.92 24.08 7.72
N SER A 113 -7.48 23.72 6.52
CA SER A 113 -6.27 22.91 6.29
C SER A 113 -5.00 23.70 6.61
N ALA A 114 -4.98 25.00 6.31
CA ALA A 114 -3.91 25.92 6.72
C ALA A 114 -3.87 26.07 8.25
N GLN A 115 -5.03 26.22 8.89
CA GLN A 115 -5.16 26.29 10.35
C GLN A 115 -4.79 24.98 11.03
N LEU A 116 -5.10 23.82 10.44
CA LEU A 116 -4.68 22.50 10.95
C LEU A 116 -3.16 22.33 10.84
N SER A 117 -2.55 22.76 9.73
CA SER A 117 -1.09 22.72 9.58
C SER A 117 -0.38 23.72 10.50
N ASP A 118 -0.95 24.91 10.73
CA ASP A 118 -0.48 25.88 11.71
C ASP A 118 -0.66 25.38 13.15
N ALA A 119 -1.80 24.75 13.48
CA ALA A 119 -2.07 24.14 14.78
C ALA A 119 -1.18 22.92 15.07
N LEU A 120 -0.72 22.22 14.02
CA LEU A 120 0.25 21.13 14.14
C LEU A 120 1.70 21.63 14.28
N GLY A 121 1.94 22.94 14.18
CA GLY A 121 3.24 23.60 14.31
C GLY A 121 4.17 23.35 13.12
N ARG A 122 5.10 24.28 12.84
CA ARG A 122 6.12 24.08 11.81
C ARG A 122 7.03 22.92 12.21
N SER A 123 7.22 21.96 11.31
CA SER A 123 8.21 20.90 11.54
C SER A 123 9.58 21.29 10.98
N CYS A 124 10.61 21.10 11.79
CA CYS A 124 12.00 21.11 11.32
C CYS A 124 12.17 20.06 10.23
N ARG A 125 13.12 20.25 9.30
CA ARG A 125 13.49 19.22 8.29
C ARG A 125 13.80 17.83 8.89
N CYS A 126 14.12 17.72 10.19
CA CYS A 126 14.33 16.45 10.88
C CYS A 126 13.06 15.84 11.50
N GLY A 127 11.88 16.41 11.28
CA GLY A 127 10.59 15.99 11.84
C GLY A 127 10.28 16.50 13.25
N ALA A 128 11.16 17.28 13.87
CA ALA A 128 10.88 17.87 15.19
C ALA A 128 9.91 19.06 15.06
N ARG A 129 8.84 19.09 15.84
CA ARG A 129 8.00 20.30 15.96
C ARG A 129 8.82 21.47 16.49
N ILE A 130 8.61 22.64 15.89
CA ILE A 130 9.17 23.90 16.34
C ILE A 130 7.98 24.83 16.58
N ASP A 131 7.92 25.43 17.76
CA ASP A 131 7.02 26.54 18.03
C ASP A 131 7.44 27.75 17.18
N ASP A 132 6.57 28.76 17.03
CA ASP A 132 6.87 29.97 16.25
C ASP A 132 8.25 30.53 16.61
N GLY A 133 9.17 30.42 15.65
CA GLY A 133 10.60 30.43 15.95
C GLY A 133 11.48 30.00 14.78
N PRO A 134 12.80 29.82 15.01
CA PRO A 134 13.79 29.68 13.94
C PRO A 134 13.48 28.50 13.00
N ALA A 135 13.88 28.63 11.73
CA ALA A 135 13.68 27.63 10.67
C ALA A 135 14.32 26.23 10.92
N SER A 136 14.96 26.02 12.07
CA SER A 136 15.54 24.74 12.48
C SER A 136 15.42 24.54 13.98
N CYS A 137 15.14 23.31 14.42
CA CYS A 137 15.09 22.98 15.85
C CYS A 137 16.47 23.12 16.52
N GLY A 138 16.50 23.25 17.84
CA GLY A 138 17.74 23.39 18.61
C GLY A 138 18.77 22.29 18.33
N LYS A 139 18.33 21.04 18.11
CA LYS A 139 19.20 19.91 17.76
C LYS A 139 19.84 20.08 16.38
N CYS A 140 19.06 20.41 15.36
CA CYS A 140 19.57 20.67 14.01
C CYS A 140 20.50 21.88 13.98
N ALA A 141 20.13 22.98 14.66
CA ALA A 141 20.98 24.16 14.79
C ALA A 141 22.33 23.84 15.47
N ALA A 142 22.31 23.04 16.54
CA ALA A 142 23.52 22.58 17.23
C ALA A 142 24.39 21.68 16.34
N ARG A 143 23.78 20.74 15.60
CA ARG A 143 24.49 19.86 14.66
C ARG A 143 25.18 20.67 13.55
N SER A 144 24.48 21.64 12.95
CA SER A 144 25.07 22.52 11.93
C SER A 144 26.22 23.37 12.49
N ARG A 145 26.09 23.89 13.72
CA ARG A 145 27.20 24.61 14.39
C ARG A 145 28.41 23.71 14.61
N TRP A 146 28.19 22.48 15.08
CA TRP A 146 29.27 21.51 15.27
C TRP A 146 29.97 21.14 13.95
N GLN A 147 29.21 20.88 12.88
CA GLN A 147 29.77 20.58 11.56
C GLN A 147 30.64 21.73 11.02
N ARG A 148 30.18 22.98 11.15
CA ARG A 148 30.96 24.17 10.76
C ARG A 148 32.24 24.34 11.60
N ARG A 149 32.19 24.04 12.89
CA ARG A 149 33.39 24.05 13.75
C ARG A 149 34.38 22.96 13.32
N LYS A 150 33.88 21.75 13.05
CA LYS A 150 34.72 20.63 12.57
C LYS A 150 35.42 20.95 11.26
N SER A 151 34.71 21.51 10.27
CA SER A 151 35.32 21.89 8.99
C SER A 151 36.38 22.99 9.14
N ARG A 152 36.13 24.00 9.99
CA ARG A 152 37.11 25.07 10.29
C ARG A 152 38.36 24.56 11.02
N ASN A 153 38.21 23.61 11.94
CA ASN A 153 39.36 23.00 12.61
C ASN A 153 40.16 22.15 11.62
N ALA A 154 39.51 21.34 10.80
CA ALA A 154 40.18 20.54 9.77
C ALA A 154 40.96 21.41 8.76
N SER A 155 40.44 22.57 8.36
CA SER A 155 41.19 23.51 7.50
C SER A 155 42.39 24.13 8.21
N LYS A 156 42.28 24.39 9.53
CA LYS A 156 43.35 24.95 10.34
C LYS A 156 44.48 23.94 10.59
N ASP A 157 44.14 22.67 10.78
CA ASP A 157 45.11 21.60 10.97
C ASP A 157 45.90 21.32 9.69
N ARG A 158 45.26 21.36 8.52
CA ARG A 158 45.96 21.32 7.23
C ARG A 158 46.97 22.47 7.09
N ALA A 159 46.55 23.70 7.41
CA ALA A 159 47.44 24.87 7.37
C ALA A 159 48.60 24.82 8.39
N ARG A 160 48.55 23.92 9.38
CA ARG A 160 49.62 23.71 10.38
C ARG A 160 50.51 22.49 10.07
N GLY A 161 50.02 21.55 9.26
CA GLY A 161 50.77 20.37 8.82
C GLY A 161 51.81 20.67 7.74
N ASP A 162 51.70 21.82 7.07
CA ASP A 162 52.67 22.31 6.08
C ASP A 162 53.82 23.11 6.75
N GLY A 163 54.34 22.60 7.86
CA GLY A 163 55.62 23.06 8.43
C GLY A 163 56.76 22.31 7.74
N PRO A 164 57.81 23.00 7.24
CA PRO A 164 58.82 22.37 6.40
C PRO A 164 59.65 21.36 7.21
N CYS A 165 59.71 20.11 6.74
CA CYS A 165 60.84 19.24 7.06
C CYS A 165 62.08 19.80 6.33
N SER A 166 63.03 20.33 7.09
CA SER A 166 64.41 20.59 6.67
C SER A 166 65.33 20.27 7.84
#